data_AF-A0A8X7XH95-F1
#
_entry.id   AF-A0A8X7XH95-F1
#
_cell.length_a   1.000
_cell.length_b   1.000
_cell.length_c   1.000
_cell.angle_alpha   90.00
_cell.angle_beta   90.00
_cell.angle_gamma   90.00
#
_symmetry.space_group_name_H-M   'P 1'
#
loop_
_entity.id
_entity.type
_entity.pdbx_description
1 polymer ?
#
loop_
_entity_poly.entity_id
_entity_poly.type
_entity_poly.pdbx_seq_one_letter_code
_entity_poly.pdbx_strand_id
1 'polypeptide(L)' 'FPQFNFVGRILGPRGLTAKQLEAETGCKIMVRGKGSMRDKKKIHADIALH' A
#
# COMPACT_ATOMS: atom_id res chain seq x y z
N PHE A 1 15.53 -8.82 5.54
CA PHE A 1 15.42 -7.84 4.43
C PHE A 1 14.83 -6.51 4.91
N PRO A 2 15.50 -5.75 5.79
CA PRO A 2 14.93 -4.51 6.35
C PRO A 2 14.86 -3.34 5.36
N GLN A 3 15.58 -3.41 4.23
CA GLN A 3 15.60 -2.36 3.19
C GLN A 3 14.80 -2.70 1.92
N PHE A 4 14.16 -3.88 1.86
CA PHE A 4 13.44 -4.25 0.65
C PHE A 4 12.01 -3.68 0.68
N ASN A 5 11.73 -2.77 -0.25
CA ASN A 5 10.42 -2.14 -0.37
C ASN A 5 9.43 -3.04 -1.11
N PHE A 6 8.88 -4.04 -0.41
CA PHE A 6 7.85 -4.93 -0.95
C PHE A 6 6.63 -4.16 -1.48
N VAL A 7 6.16 -3.15 -0.74
CA VAL A 7 5.05 -2.29 -1.13
C VAL A 7 5.34 -1.57 -2.45
N GLY A 8 6.52 -0.96 -2.58
CA GLY A 8 6.92 -0.28 -3.82
C GLY A 8 7.06 -1.24 -5.01
N ARG A 9 7.53 -2.46 -4.77
CA ARG A 9 7.64 -3.53 -5.79
C ARG A 9 6.28 -4.04 -6.27
N ILE A 10 5.32 -4.21 -5.35
CA ILE A 10 3.98 -4.71 -5.68
C ILE A 10 3.16 -3.63 -6.40
N LEU A 11 3.23 -2.37 -5.93
CA LEU A 11 2.55 -1.26 -6.59
C LEU A 11 3.16 -0.90 -7.93
N GLY A 12 4.48 -0.99 -8.06
CA GLY A 12 5.20 -0.50 -9.23
C GLY A 12 5.16 1.04 -9.35
N PRO A 13 5.72 1.60 -10.43
CA PRO A 13 5.73 3.04 -10.64
C PRO A 13 4.29 3.58 -10.68
N ARG A 14 4.00 4.54 -9.78
CA ARG A 14 2.67 5.16 -9.62
C ARG A 14 1.51 4.19 -9.31
N GLY A 15 1.77 2.95 -8.89
CA GLY A 15 0.71 1.98 -8.64
C GLY A 15 0.18 1.27 -9.90
N LEU A 16 0.85 1.40 -11.05
CA LEU A 16 0.40 0.81 -12.32
C LEU A 16 0.32 -0.72 -12.27
N THR A 17 1.29 -1.37 -11.62
CA THR A 17 1.34 -2.84 -11.51
C THR A 17 0.18 -3.36 -10.66
N ALA A 18 -0.08 -2.72 -9.51
CA ALA A 18 -1.23 -3.08 -8.69
C ALA A 18 -2.54 -2.86 -9.46
N LYS A 19 -2.69 -1.73 -10.16
CA LYS A 19 -3.91 -1.44 -10.94
C LYS A 19 -4.14 -2.42 -12.10
N GLN A 20 -3.06 -2.89 -12.73
CA GLN A 20 -3.14 -3.90 -13.78
C GLN A 20 -3.55 -5.26 -13.21
N LEU A 21 -2.97 -5.67 -12.08
CA LEU A 21 -3.38 -6.87 -11.34
C LEU A 21 -4.84 -6.79 -10.89
N GLU A 22 -5.29 -5.63 -10.39
CA GLU A 22 -6.70 -5.41 -10.04
C GLU A 22 -7.61 -5.54 -11.26
N ALA A 23 -7.18 -5.08 -12.44
CA ALA A 23 -7.94 -5.19 -13.68
C ALA A 23 -7.99 -6.63 -14.24
N GLU A 24 -6.89 -7.38 -14.13
CA GLU A 24 -6.81 -8.77 -14.60
C GLU A 24 -7.55 -9.74 -13.67
N THR A 25 -7.47 -9.53 -12.36
CA THR A 25 -8.09 -10.43 -11.37
C THR A 25 -9.51 -10.01 -10.98
N GLY A 26 -9.90 -8.77 -11.27
CA GLY A 26 -11.16 -8.18 -10.80
C GLY A 26 -11.21 -7.96 -9.28
N CYS A 27 -10.12 -8.24 -8.57
CA CYS A 27 -10.02 -8.11 -7.12
C CYS A 27 -9.45 -6.75 -6.75
N LYS A 28 -9.92 -6.18 -5.63
CA LYS A 28 -9.38 -4.94 -5.09
C LYS A 28 -8.15 -5.21 -4.24
N ILE A 29 -6.99 -4.73 -4.67
CA ILE A 29 -5.71 -4.93 -3.98
C ILE A 29 -5.40 -3.69 -3.16
N MET A 30 -5.40 -3.85 -1.84
CA MET A 30 -5.13 -2.75 -0.91
C MET A 30 -4.07 -3.16 0.11
N VAL A 31 -2.99 -2.38 0.17
CA VAL A 31 -1.96 -2.55 1.18
C VAL A 31 -2.45 -1.95 2.49
N ARG A 32 -2.47 -2.77 3.56
CA ARG A 32 -2.89 -2.43 4.92
C ARG A 32 -1.78 -2.78 5.90
N GLY A 33 -1.80 -2.16 7.09
CA GLY A 33 -0.87 -2.46 8.19
C GLY A 33 0.12 -1.33 8.53
N LYS A 34 0.81 -1.50 9.66
CA LYS A 34 1.76 -0.54 10.24
C LYS A 34 3.00 -0.44 9.34
N GLY A 35 3.14 0.68 8.62
CA GLY A 35 4.22 0.92 7.64
C GLY A 35 3.81 0.83 6.17
N SER A 36 2.53 0.52 5.88
CA SER A 36 2.00 0.53 4.51
C SER A 36 1.84 1.94 3.93
N MET A 37 1.61 2.96 4.77
CA MET A 37 1.53 4.35 4.33
C MET A 37 2.92 4.99 4.37
N ARG A 38 3.25 5.69 3.27
CA ARG A 38 4.44 6.56 3.18
C ARG A 38 4.44 7.62 4.30
N ASP A 39 3.25 8.12 4.65
CA ASP A 39 3.05 9.15 5.66
C ASP A 39 2.70 8.56 7.03
N LYS A 40 3.70 8.42 7.90
CA LYS A 40 3.51 7.95 9.30
C LYS A 40 2.58 8.87 10.12
N LYS A 41 2.50 10.16 9.77
CA LYS A 41 1.63 11.14 10.47
C LYS A 41 0.14 10.88 10.25
N LYS A 42 -0.28 10.40 9.08
CA LYS A 42 -1.70 10.11 8.79
C LYS A 42 -2.23 8.92 9.58
N ILE A 43 -1.38 7.92 9.86
CA ILE A 43 -1.79 6.71 10.59
C ILE A 43 -2.23 7.03 12.02
N HIS A 44 -1.57 7.98 12.71
CA HIS A 44 -1.95 8.35 14.07
C HIS A 44 -3.28 9.09 14.15
N ALA A 45 -3.65 9.86 13.11
CA ALA A 45 -4.90 10.59 13.09
C ALA A 45 -6.12 9.68 12.90
N ASP A 46 -5.96 8.57 12.18
CA ASP A 46 -7.04 7.60 11.90
C ASP A 46 -7.32 6.70 13.11
N ILE A 47 -6.28 6.30 13.87
CA ILE A 47 -6.42 5.47 15.07
C ILE A 47 -6.95 6.29 16.27
N ALA A 48 -6.66 7.60 16.33
CA ALA A 48 -7.10 8.47 17.43
C ALA A 48 -8.56 8.93 17.34
N LEU A 49 -9.29 8.57 16.27
CA LEU A 49 -10.69 8.94 16.06
C LEU A 49 -11.69 7.81 16.44
N HIS A 50 -11.23 6.71 17.02
CA HIS A 50 -12.07 5.56 17.40
C HIS A 50 -12.02 5.26 18.89
#